data_AF-A0A0J6ULW3-F1
#
_entry.id   AF-A0A0J6ULW3-F1
#
_cell.length_a   1.000
_cell.length_b   1.000
_cell.length_c   1.000
_cell.angle_alpha   90.00
_cell.angle_beta   90.00
_cell.angle_gamma   90.00
#
_symmetry.space_group_name_H-M   'P 1'
#
loop_
_entity.id
_entity.type
_entity.pdbx_description
1 polymer ?
#
loop_
_entity_poly.entity_id
_entity_poly.type
_entity_poly.pdbx_seq_one_letter_code
_entity_poly.pdbx_strand_id
1 'polypeptide(L)' 'ALSLVAEETGEMKTMEGLEGEIIRYALQFYRGRMSEVSRRLGIGRSTLYRKLKELGLDDEKAEDAA' A
#
# COMPACT_ATOMS: atom_id res chain seq x y z
N ALA A 1 2.96 -16.93 9.61
CA ALA A 1 3.24 -16.38 8.26
C ALA A 1 2.10 -15.46 7.90
N LEU A 2 2.34 -14.27 7.33
CA LEU A 2 1.24 -13.46 6.81
C LEU A 2 0.50 -14.28 5.76
N SER A 3 -0.78 -14.56 5.99
CA SER A 3 -1.62 -15.17 4.97
C SER A 3 -1.92 -14.10 3.90
N LEU A 4 -1.53 -14.41 2.67
CA LEU A 4 -1.63 -13.52 1.51
C LEU A 4 -3.06 -13.27 1.05
N VAL A 5 -4.02 -14.11 1.44
CA VAL A 5 -5.40 -14.07 0.90
C VAL A 5 -6.49 -14.39 1.92
N ALA A 6 -6.15 -15.00 3.06
CA ALA A 6 -7.11 -15.38 4.09
C ALA A 6 -6.83 -14.67 5.42
N GLU A 7 -7.87 -14.32 6.15
CA GLU A 7 -7.82 -13.86 7.53
C GLU A 7 -7.50 -15.02 8.48
N GLU A 8 -7.15 -14.71 9.73
CA GLU A 8 -6.93 -15.72 10.78
C GLU A 8 -8.20 -16.53 11.10
N THR A 9 -9.37 -15.96 10.80
CA THR A 9 -10.68 -16.62 10.89
C THR A 9 -10.87 -17.72 9.84
N GLY A 10 -10.02 -17.77 8.81
CA GLY A 10 -10.16 -18.64 7.64
C GLY A 10 -11.03 -18.06 6.52
N GLU A 11 -11.57 -16.86 6.69
CA GLU A 11 -12.32 -16.15 5.64
C GLU A 11 -11.38 -15.45 4.64
N MET A 12 -11.87 -15.17 3.43
CA MET A 12 -11.08 -14.43 2.45
C MET A 12 -11.00 -12.94 2.83
N LYS A 13 -9.80 -12.38 2.69
CA LYS A 13 -9.59 -10.94 2.79
C LYS A 13 -10.36 -10.23 1.68
N THR A 14 -10.90 -9.07 2.00
CA THR A 14 -11.51 -8.21 0.98
C THR A 14 -10.44 -7.67 0.04
N MET A 15 -10.84 -7.34 -1.19
CA MET A 15 -9.92 -6.67 -2.13
C MET A 15 -9.33 -5.39 -1.54
N GLU A 16 -10.13 -4.64 -0.79
CA GLU A 16 -9.67 -3.43 -0.11
C GLU A 16 -8.63 -3.71 0.98
N GLY A 17 -8.82 -4.75 1.79
CA GLY A 17 -7.86 -5.17 2.80
C GLY A 17 -6.53 -5.62 2.18
N LEU A 18 -6.61 -6.44 1.12
CA LEU A 18 -5.44 -6.88 0.36
C LEU A 18 -4.69 -5.72 -0.27
N GLU A 19 -5.39 -4.80 -0.95
CA GLU A 19 -4.78 -3.61 -1.52
C GLU A 19 -4.07 -2.79 -0.45
N GLY A 20 -4.70 -2.59 0.72
CA GLY A 20 -4.10 -1.85 1.83
C GLY A 20 -2.82 -2.48 2.37
N GLU A 21 -2.80 -3.80 2.56
CA GLU A 21 -1.60 -4.52 3.00
C GLU A 21 -0.47 -4.45 1.97
N ILE A 22 -0.80 -4.65 0.70
CA ILE A 22 0.19 -4.58 -0.40
C ILE A 22 0.79 -3.18 -0.47
N ILE A 23 -0.02 -2.13 -0.37
CA ILE A 23 0.45 -0.74 -0.40
C ILE A 23 1.36 -0.45 0.80
N ARG A 24 0.96 -0.81 2.02
CA ARG A 24 1.80 -0.64 3.23
C ARG A 24 3.13 -1.36 3.10
N TYR A 25 3.11 -2.61 2.65
CA TYR A 25 4.33 -3.38 2.45
C TYR A 25 5.25 -2.72 1.40
N ALA A 26 4.69 -2.25 0.29
CA ALA A 26 5.46 -1.59 -0.75
C ALA A 26 6.09 -0.28 -0.25
N LEU A 27 5.35 0.55 0.49
CA LEU A 27 5.90 1.78 1.09
C LEU A 27 7.09 1.48 2.00
N GLN A 28 6.94 0.52 2.92
CA GLN A 28 8.02 0.11 3.81
C GLN A 28 9.23 -0.45 3.04
N PHE A 29 9.00 -1.33 2.07
CA PHE A 29 10.07 -1.99 1.30
C PHE A 29 10.84 -1.00 0.42
N TYR A 30 10.14 -0.06 -0.21
CA TYR A 30 10.72 0.96 -1.07
C TYR A 30 11.13 2.23 -0.32
N ARG A 31 10.99 2.26 1.02
CA ARG A 31 11.33 3.39 1.90
C ARG A 31 10.65 4.70 1.48
N GLY A 32 9.33 4.65 1.32
CA GLY A 32 8.53 5.83 0.97
C GLY A 32 8.74 6.37 -0.45
N ARG A 33 9.63 5.79 -1.28
CA ARG A 33 9.87 6.27 -2.66
C ARG A 33 8.65 6.03 -3.54
N MET A 34 7.78 7.03 -3.67
CA MET A 34 6.46 6.92 -4.28
C MET A 34 6.53 6.54 -5.76
N SER A 35 7.57 7.00 -6.46
CA SER A 35 7.80 6.64 -7.86
C SER A 35 8.13 5.15 -8.05
N GLU A 36 8.90 4.55 -7.13
CA GLU A 36 9.19 3.12 -7.17
C GLU A 36 7.98 2.29 -6.76
N VAL A 37 7.26 2.72 -5.73
CA VAL A 37 6.03 2.07 -5.26
C VAL A 37 4.98 2.01 -6.37
N SER A 38 4.64 3.16 -6.97
CA SER A 38 3.65 3.23 -8.06
C SER A 38 4.03 2.37 -9.26
N ARG A 39 5.31 2.44 -9.69
CA ARG A 39 5.83 1.57 -10.76
C ARG A 39 5.71 0.10 -10.42
N ARG A 40 6.09 -0.31 -9.20
CA ARG A 40 6.09 -1.73 -8.82
C ARG A 40 4.69 -2.30 -8.67
N LEU A 41 3.78 -1.51 -8.14
CA LEU A 41 2.37 -1.88 -8.00
C LEU A 41 1.60 -1.81 -9.33
N GLY A 42 2.20 -1.24 -10.38
CA GLY A 42 1.57 -1.14 -11.70
C GLY A 42 0.41 -0.13 -11.75
N ILE A 43 0.39 0.84 -10.83
CA ILE A 43 -0.66 1.87 -10.73
C ILE A 43 -0.08 3.26 -10.98
N GLY A 44 -0.92 4.18 -11.45
CA GLY A 44 -0.55 5.58 -11.56
C GLY A 44 -0.31 6.23 -10.18
N ARG A 45 0.56 7.24 -10.12
CA ARG A 45 0.81 8.01 -8.88
C ARG A 45 -0.47 8.63 -8.30
N SER A 46 -1.39 9.11 -9.15
CA SER A 46 -2.68 9.65 -8.72
C SER A 46 -3.54 8.58 -8.01
N THR A 47 -3.55 7.35 -8.52
CA THR A 47 -4.23 6.22 -7.88
C THR A 47 -3.58 5.87 -6.55
N LEU A 48 -2.24 5.80 -6.50
CA LEU A 48 -1.51 5.58 -5.25
C LEU A 48 -1.89 6.64 -4.21
N TYR A 49 -1.82 7.93 -4.54
CA TYR A 49 -2.16 9.00 -3.60
C TYR A 49 -3.61 8.96 -3.12
N ARG A 50 -4.56 8.61 -4.00
CA ARG A 50 -5.96 8.42 -3.60
C ARG A 50 -6.09 7.29 -2.58
N LYS A 51 -5.43 6.16 -2.83
CA LYS A 51 -5.42 5.01 -1.92
C LYS A 51 -4.76 5.33 -0.59
N LEU A 52 -3.65 6.06 -0.58
CA LEU A 52 -3.01 6.51 0.67
C LEU A 52 -3.97 7.35 1.52
N LYS A 53 -4.73 8.25 0.89
CA LYS A 53 -5.75 9.05 1.59
C LYS A 53 -6.89 8.19 2.14
N GLU A 54 -7.37 7.21 1.36
CA GLU A 54 -8.40 6.26 1.81
C GLU A 54 -7.92 5.40 3.00
N LEU A 55 -6.63 5.09 3.04
CA LEU A 55 -5.99 4.27 4.08
C LEU A 55 -5.47 5.06 5.30
N GLY A 56 -5.53 6.41 5.27
CA GLY A 56 -4.94 7.26 6.32
C GLY A 56 -3.41 7.20 6.39
N LEU A 57 -2.75 6.98 5.25
CA LEU A 57 -1.28 6.86 5.11
C LEU A 57 -0.67 8.09 4.42
N ASP A 58 -1.36 9.22 4.44
CA ASP A 58 -0.95 10.43 3.71
C ASP A 58 0.21 11.20 4.34
N ASP A 59 0.57 10.89 5.59
CA ASP A 59 1.74 11.44 6.29
C ASP A 59 3.06 10.80 5.81
N GLU A 60 3.03 9.61 5.18
CA GLU A 60 4.22 8.98 4.60
C GLU A 60 4.78 9.74 3.36
N LYS A 61 4.15 10.87 2.99
CA LYS A 61 4.66 11.82 1.99
C LYS A 61 5.92 12.56 2.43
N ALA A 62 6.15 12.69 3.73
CA ALA A 62 7.19 13.58 4.26
C ALA A 62 8.63 13.13 3.94
N GLU A 63 8.85 11.83 3.70
CA GLU A 63 10.20 11.29 3.44
C GLU A 63 10.67 11.48 1.99
N ASP A 64 9.78 11.65 1.01
CA ASP A 64 10.15 11.75 -0.43
C ASP A 64 10.38 13.22 -0.89
N ALA A 65 10.10 14.19 -0.02
CA ALA A 65 10.24 15.63 -0.29
C ALA A 65 11.42 16.30 0.45
N ALA A 66 12.19 15.55 1.24
CA ALA A 66 13.39 15.99 1.95
C ALA A 66 14.65 15.40 1.32
#